data_AF-A0A946QQM7-F1
#
_entry.id   AF-A0A946QQM7-F1
#
_cell.length_a   1.000
_cell.length_b   1.000
_cell.length_c   1.000
_cell.angle_alpha   90.00
_cell.angle_beta   90.00
_cell.angle_gamma   90.00
#
_symmetry.space_group_name_H-M   'P 1'
#
loop_
_entity.id
_entity.type
_entity.pdbx_description
1 polymer ?
#
loop_
_entity_poly.entity_id
_entity_poly.type
_entity_poly.pdbx_seq_one_letter_code
_entity_poly.pdbx_strand_id
1 'polypeptide(L)'
;MLSNVQINFLAEKINEKVNLPLLGEEAELALIKKAIYKVLDILEDEIPDEFVDFLEDTALGFDPEQGVNIELVKTKIVTFVNEKVDLPILGEETEKKIFSRLADVLIDAMTKGNKLGN
;
A
#
# COMPACT_ATOMS: atom_id res chain seq x y z
N MET A 1 10.13 -4.08 -8.08
CA MET A 1 8.74 -4.44 -8.44
C MET A 1 8.27 -5.70 -7.72
N LEU A 2 7.01 -5.70 -7.25
CA LEU A 2 6.34 -6.88 -6.70
C LEU A 2 5.95 -7.85 -7.81
N SER A 3 5.95 -9.16 -7.53
CA SER A 3 5.47 -10.18 -8.48
C SER A 3 3.94 -10.21 -8.56
N ASN A 4 3.39 -10.78 -9.63
CA ASN A 4 1.93 -10.97 -9.77
C ASN A 4 1.31 -11.77 -8.61
N VAL A 5 2.05 -12.73 -8.05
CA VAL A 5 1.61 -13.50 -6.88
C VAL A 5 1.46 -12.60 -5.66
N GLN A 6 2.45 -11.74 -5.43
CA GLN A 6 2.47 -10.77 -4.35
C GLN A 6 1.37 -9.70 -4.50
N ILE A 7 1.14 -9.22 -5.72
CA ILE A 7 0.06 -8.28 -6.03
C ILE A 7 -1.31 -8.91 -5.79
N ASN A 8 -1.50 -10.16 -6.21
CA ASN A 8 -2.74 -10.90 -5.95
C ASN A 8 -2.97 -11.10 -4.46
N PHE A 9 -1.93 -11.49 -3.71
CA PHE A 9 -2.00 -11.64 -2.27
C PHE A 9 -2.40 -10.32 -1.57
N LEU A 10 -1.78 -9.20 -1.97
CA LEU A 10 -2.15 -7.88 -1.46
C LEU A 10 -3.61 -7.54 -1.76
N ALA A 11 -4.04 -7.77 -3.00
CA ALA A 11 -5.40 -7.45 -3.40
C ALA A 11 -6.44 -8.26 -2.62
N GLU A 12 -6.20 -9.56 -2.42
CA GLU A 12 -7.06 -10.42 -1.62
C GLU A 12 -7.11 -9.96 -0.15
N LYS A 13 -5.96 -9.61 0.44
CA LYS A 13 -5.91 -9.11 1.82
C LYS A 13 -6.64 -7.79 2.02
N ILE A 14 -6.59 -6.91 1.03
CA ILE A 14 -7.34 -5.64 1.07
C ILE A 14 -8.83 -5.90 0.83
N ASN A 15 -9.20 -6.79 -0.10
CA ASN A 15 -10.59 -7.18 -0.37
C ASN A 15 -11.25 -7.88 0.83
N GLU A 16 -10.50 -8.56 1.69
CA GLU A 16 -11.02 -9.10 2.97
C GLU A 16 -11.41 -7.99 3.97
N LYS A 17 -10.91 -6.76 3.80
CA LYS A 17 -11.00 -5.66 4.79
C LYS A 17 -11.74 -4.44 4.28
N VAL A 18 -11.83 -4.29 2.98
CA VAL A 18 -12.63 -3.31 2.27
C VAL A 18 -13.89 -4.02 1.79
N ASN A 19 -14.99 -3.30 1.73
CA ASN A 19 -16.22 -3.78 1.12
C ASN A 19 -16.81 -2.59 0.37
N LEU A 20 -17.00 -2.73 -0.93
CA LEU A 20 -17.53 -1.74 -1.84
C LEU A 20 -18.97 -2.14 -2.22
N PRO A 21 -20.00 -1.62 -1.53
CA PRO A 21 -21.38 -2.14 -1.62
C PRO A 21 -22.02 -2.10 -3.01
N LEU A 22 -21.45 -1.33 -3.94
CA LEU A 22 -21.95 -1.14 -5.31
C LEU A 22 -21.24 -2.05 -6.33
N LEU A 23 -20.21 -2.79 -5.91
CA LEU A 23 -19.45 -3.71 -6.74
C LEU A 23 -19.62 -5.15 -6.22
N GLY A 24 -19.57 -6.12 -7.14
CA GLY A 24 -19.42 -7.52 -6.73
C GLY A 24 -17.97 -7.83 -6.37
N GLU A 25 -17.75 -8.90 -5.60
CA GLU A 25 -16.41 -9.32 -5.12
C GLU A 25 -15.34 -9.38 -6.22
N GLU A 26 -15.68 -9.90 -7.41
CA GLU A 26 -14.72 -9.98 -8.52
C GLU A 26 -14.34 -8.58 -9.05
N ALA A 27 -15.32 -7.68 -9.13
CA ALA A 27 -15.11 -6.30 -9.58
C ALA A 27 -14.37 -5.48 -8.53
N GLU A 28 -14.65 -5.70 -7.24
CA GLU A 28 -13.92 -5.10 -6.12
C GLU A 28 -12.45 -5.53 -6.15
N LEU A 29 -12.18 -6.83 -6.26
CA LEU A 29 -10.83 -7.36 -6.33
C LEU A 29 -10.06 -6.80 -7.54
N ALA A 30 -10.71 -6.70 -8.70
CA ALA A 30 -10.11 -6.11 -9.90
C ALA A 30 -9.78 -4.62 -9.70
N LEU A 31 -10.67 -3.86 -9.05
CA LEU A 31 -10.46 -2.46 -8.75
C LEU A 31 -9.32 -2.26 -7.75
N ILE A 32 -9.26 -3.07 -6.70
CA ILE A 32 -8.18 -3.06 -5.72
C ILE A 32 -6.85 -3.40 -6.38
N LYS A 33 -6.79 -4.40 -7.27
CA LYS A 33 -5.57 -4.69 -8.05
C LYS A 33 -5.14 -3.48 -8.87
N LYS A 34 -6.08 -2.82 -9.54
CA LYS A 34 -5.79 -1.60 -10.31
C LYS A 34 -5.27 -0.47 -9.43
N ALA A 35 -5.82 -0.32 -8.23
CA ALA A 35 -5.32 0.63 -7.24
C ALA A 35 -3.88 0.31 -6.85
N ILE A 36 -3.57 -0.95 -6.53
CA ILE A 36 -2.21 -1.38 -6.20
C ILE A 36 -1.23 -1.06 -7.32
N TYR A 37 -1.57 -1.37 -8.58
CA TYR A 37 -0.71 -1.02 -9.72
C TYR A 37 -0.44 0.48 -9.79
N LYS A 38 -1.48 1.32 -9.69
CA LYS A 38 -1.32 2.78 -9.71
C LYS A 38 -0.41 3.29 -8.59
N VAL A 39 -0.54 2.73 -7.38
CA VAL A 39 0.34 3.07 -6.26
C VAL A 39 1.78 2.66 -6.55
N LEU A 40 2.00 1.44 -7.03
CA LEU A 40 3.34 0.94 -7.35
C LEU A 40 4.00 1.77 -8.45
N ASP A 41 3.26 2.15 -9.49
CA ASP A 41 3.76 2.99 -10.58
C ASP A 41 4.21 4.36 -10.03
N ILE A 42 3.40 5.01 -9.20
CA ILE A 42 3.76 6.32 -8.61
C ILE A 42 4.94 6.20 -7.65
N LEU A 43 5.01 5.14 -6.86
CA LEU A 43 6.15 4.88 -6.00
C LEU A 43 7.40 4.46 -6.78
N GLU A 44 7.32 4.10 -8.06
CA GLU A 44 8.50 3.85 -8.89
C GLU A 44 8.96 5.15 -9.59
N ASP A 45 8.01 5.94 -10.07
CA ASP A 45 8.26 7.17 -10.82
C ASP A 45 8.60 8.38 -9.93
N GLU A 46 7.97 8.47 -8.76
CA GLU A 46 7.98 9.67 -7.92
C GLU A 46 8.19 9.32 -6.44
N ILE A 47 9.27 8.61 -6.08
CA ILE A 47 9.64 8.48 -4.65
C ILE A 47 10.08 9.86 -4.14
N PRO A 48 9.37 10.48 -3.19
CA PRO A 48 9.84 11.73 -2.62
C PRO A 48 11.11 11.50 -1.82
N ASP A 49 12.07 12.43 -1.89
CA ASP A 49 13.39 12.31 -1.23
C ASP A 49 13.27 11.96 0.27
N GLU A 50 12.23 12.47 0.94
CA GLU A 50 11.94 12.16 2.35
C GLU A 50 11.61 10.68 2.65
N PHE A 51 11.30 9.89 1.62
CA PHE A 51 11.13 8.44 1.72
C PHE A 51 12.37 7.67 1.24
N VAL A 52 13.34 8.31 0.61
CA VAL A 52 14.59 7.64 0.17
C VAL A 52 15.42 7.27 1.39
N ASP A 53 15.66 8.23 2.30
CA ASP A 53 16.35 7.98 3.58
C ASP A 53 15.67 6.83 4.35
N PHE A 54 14.34 6.77 4.25
CA PHE A 54 13.54 5.71 4.85
C PHE A 54 13.72 4.34 4.19
N LEU A 55 13.81 4.27 2.85
CA LEU A 55 14.04 3.02 2.14
C LEU A 55 15.48 2.51 2.35
N GLU A 56 16.45 3.42 2.48
CA GLU A 56 17.84 3.07 2.79
C GLU A 56 18.00 2.50 4.20
N ASP A 57 17.36 3.11 5.21
CA ASP A 57 17.37 2.61 6.59
C ASP A 57 16.66 1.24 6.74
N THR A 58 15.80 0.89 5.79
CA THR A 58 14.95 -0.31 5.83
C THR A 58 15.40 -1.43 4.92
N ALA A 59 16.57 -1.29 4.27
CA ALA A 59 17.19 -2.35 3.48
C ALA A 59 17.46 -3.65 4.30
N LEU A 60 17.41 -3.57 5.63
CA LEU A 60 17.50 -4.70 6.57
C LEU A 60 16.15 -5.05 7.25
N GLY A 61 15.07 -4.38 6.86
CA GLY A 61 13.72 -4.42 7.43
C GLY A 61 13.51 -3.42 8.57
N PHE A 62 12.27 -2.98 8.80
CA PHE A 62 11.94 -2.18 9.98
C PHE A 62 12.27 -2.95 11.23
N ASP A 63 13.10 -2.36 12.07
CA ASP A 63 13.26 -2.80 13.45
C ASP A 63 12.42 -1.85 14.33
N PRO A 64 11.27 -2.30 14.85
CA PRO A 64 10.42 -1.48 15.71
C PRO A 64 11.15 -0.97 16.95
N GLU A 65 12.26 -1.60 17.34
CA GLU A 65 13.09 -1.21 18.49
C GLU A 65 14.07 -0.07 18.15
N GLN A 66 14.33 0.21 16.87
CA GLN A 66 15.19 1.33 16.41
C GLN A 66 14.47 2.69 16.42
N GLY A 67 13.20 2.75 16.85
CA GLY A 67 12.46 4.01 16.99
C GLY A 67 11.91 4.58 15.69
N VAL A 68 11.84 3.78 14.62
CA VAL A 68 11.15 4.18 13.39
C VAL A 68 9.68 4.43 13.71
N ASN A 69 9.20 5.65 13.43
CA ASN A 69 7.80 6.00 13.60
C ASN A 69 6.97 5.45 12.42
N ILE A 70 6.60 4.17 12.51
CA ILE A 70 5.81 3.45 11.52
C ILE A 70 4.50 4.17 11.17
N GLU A 71 3.86 4.81 12.14
CA GLU A 71 2.60 5.53 11.91
C GLU A 71 2.80 6.81 11.10
N LEU A 72 3.90 7.53 11.33
CA LEU A 72 4.28 8.68 10.51
C LEU A 72 4.51 8.26 9.06
N VAL A 73 5.21 7.15 8.85
CA VAL A 73 5.47 6.62 7.51
C VAL A 73 4.17 6.26 6.81
N LYS A 74 3.31 5.47 7.47
CA LYS A 74 1.99 5.10 6.93
C LYS A 74 1.23 6.35 6.49
N THR A 75 1.19 7.36 7.36
CA THR A 75 0.50 8.61 7.08
C THR A 75 1.08 9.31 5.87
N LYS A 76 2.41 9.45 5.79
CA LYS A 76 3.07 10.11 4.66
C LYS A 76 2.82 9.37 3.34
N ILE A 77 2.95 8.04 3.30
CA ILE A 77 2.68 7.23 2.10
C ILE A 77 1.22 7.39 1.67
N VAL A 78 0.28 7.26 2.60
CA VAL A 78 -1.16 7.38 2.29
C VAL A 78 -1.49 8.77 1.77
N THR A 79 -0.98 9.83 2.40
CA THR A 79 -1.22 11.21 1.93
C THR A 79 -0.64 11.41 0.54
N PHE A 80 0.62 11.04 0.31
CA PHE A 80 1.27 11.19 -0.99
C PHE A 80 0.51 10.45 -2.10
N VAL A 81 0.12 9.20 -1.83
CA VAL A 81 -0.63 8.38 -2.80
C VAL A 81 -2.01 8.96 -3.05
N ASN A 82 -2.75 9.39 -2.02
CA ASN A 82 -4.09 9.94 -2.17
C ASN A 82 -4.08 11.29 -2.91
N GLU A 83 -2.99 12.05 -2.90
CA GLU A 83 -2.87 13.29 -3.67
C GLU A 83 -2.60 13.03 -5.17
N LYS A 84 -2.15 11.82 -5.51
CA LYS A 84 -1.64 11.48 -6.86
C LYS A 84 -2.49 10.44 -7.59
N VAL A 85 -3.13 9.55 -6.85
CA VAL A 85 -4.01 8.51 -7.37
C VAL A 85 -5.45 8.96 -7.20
N ASP A 86 -6.12 9.09 -8.33
CA ASP A 86 -7.59 9.16 -8.40
C ASP A 86 -8.11 7.83 -9.00
N LEU A 87 -9.07 7.21 -8.34
CA LEU A 87 -9.76 6.00 -8.78
C LEU A 87 -11.18 6.37 -9.24
N PRO A 88 -11.41 6.44 -10.57
CA PRO A 88 -12.72 6.79 -11.09
C PRO A 88 -13.78 5.86 -10.50
N ILE A 89 -14.89 6.44 -10.05
CA ILE A 89 -16.06 5.81 -9.37
C ILE A 89 -15.95 5.61 -7.86
N LEU A 90 -14.79 5.87 -7.24
CA LEU A 90 -14.65 5.90 -5.79
C LEU A 90 -14.70 7.34 -5.28
N GLY A 91 -15.11 7.50 -4.03
CA GLY A 91 -14.94 8.75 -3.30
C GLY A 91 -13.63 8.73 -2.53
N GLU A 92 -13.04 9.90 -2.29
CA GLU A 92 -11.81 10.13 -1.53
C GLU A 92 -11.72 9.33 -0.23
N GLU A 93 -12.81 9.23 0.54
CA GLU A 93 -12.81 8.45 1.78
C GLU A 93 -12.58 6.95 1.56
N THR A 94 -13.08 6.41 0.46
CA THR A 94 -12.90 5.00 0.09
C THR A 94 -11.52 4.76 -0.47
N GLU A 95 -11.00 5.68 -1.28
CA GLU A 95 -9.63 5.62 -1.79
C GLU A 95 -8.61 5.62 -0.65
N LYS A 96 -8.76 6.57 0.28
CA LYS A 96 -7.94 6.66 1.48
C LYS A 96 -7.97 5.36 2.29
N LYS A 97 -9.12 4.68 2.40
CA LYS A 97 -9.21 3.37 3.07
C LYS A 97 -8.38 2.32 2.34
N ILE A 98 -8.52 2.21 1.01
CA ILE A 98 -7.75 1.25 0.21
C ILE A 98 -6.24 1.53 0.34
N PHE A 99 -5.81 2.78 0.21
CA PHE A 99 -4.41 3.17 0.32
C PHE A 99 -3.87 2.96 1.74
N SER A 100 -4.67 3.23 2.77
CA SER A 100 -4.28 2.94 4.15
C SER A 100 -4.05 1.45 4.38
N ARG A 101 -4.92 0.58 3.84
CA ARG A 101 -4.72 -0.87 3.92
C ARG A 101 -3.53 -1.34 3.12
N LEU A 102 -3.28 -0.77 1.95
CA LEU A 102 -2.09 -1.07 1.18
C LEU A 102 -0.82 -0.68 1.94
N ALA A 103 -0.77 0.52 2.51
CA ALA A 103 0.36 0.98 3.33
C ALA A 103 0.56 0.09 4.57
N ASP A 104 -0.52 -0.33 5.24
CA ASP A 104 -0.46 -1.28 6.35
C ASP A 104 0.26 -2.57 5.94
N VAL A 105 -0.15 -3.20 4.83
CA VAL A 105 0.40 -4.49 4.41
C VAL A 105 1.83 -4.36 3.86
N LEU A 106 2.14 -3.28 3.13
CA LEU A 106 3.49 -3.01 2.64
C LEU A 106 4.47 -2.83 3.80
N ILE A 107 4.09 -2.03 4.81
CA ILE A 107 4.97 -1.77 5.95
C ILE A 107 5.10 -2.99 6.87
N ASP A 108 4.01 -3.73 7.07
CA ASP A 108 4.08 -4.99 7.82
C ASP A 108 5.04 -5.99 7.14
N ALA A 109 5.00 -6.10 5.80
CA ALA A 109 5.91 -6.97 5.06
C ALA A 109 7.35 -6.47 5.01
N MET A 110 7.57 -5.16 5.11
CA MET A 110 8.90 -4.57 5.26
C MET A 110 9.41 -4.65 6.71
N THR A 111 8.58 -5.06 7.67
CA THR A 111 9.02 -5.25 9.07
C THR A 111 9.88 -6.49 9.18
N LYS A 112 11.00 -6.37 9.91
CA LYS A 112 12.00 -7.43 10.03
C LYS A 112 11.37 -8.74 10.52
N GLY A 113 11.59 -9.81 9.75
CA GLY A 113 11.05 -11.14 10.04
C GLY A 113 9.74 -11.48 9.33
N ASN A 114 9.07 -10.50 8.73
CA ASN A 114 7.89 -10.72 7.90
C ASN A 114 8.27 -10.90 6.42
N LYS A 115 7.41 -11.60 5.68
CA LYS A 115 7.52 -11.77 4.22
C LYS A 115 6.18 -11.52 3.57
N LEU A 116 6.19 -10.85 2.43
CA LEU A 116 5.00 -10.68 1.61
C LEU A 116 4.71 -11.96 0.82
N GLY A 117 3.65 -12.69 1.20
CA GLY A 117 3.13 -13.83 0.45
C GLY A 117 4.02 -15.08 0.42
N ASN A 118 4.73 -15.40 1.51
CA ASN A 118 5.41 -16.69 1.73
C ASN A 118 5.02 -17.27 3.10
#